data_AF-A0A2W4K1I8-F1
#
_entry.id   AF-A0A2W4K1I8-F1
#
_cell.length_a   1.000
_cell.length_b   1.000
_cell.length_c   1.000
_cell.angle_alpha   90.00
_cell.angle_beta   90.00
_cell.angle_gamma   90.00
#
_symmetry.space_group_name_H-M   'P 1'
#
loop_
_entity.id
_entity.type
_entity.pdbx_description
1 polymer ?
#
loop_
_entity_poly.entity_id
_entity_poly.type
_entity_poly.pdbx_seq_one_letter_code
_entity_poly.pdbx_strand_id
1 'polypeptide(L)'
;DDMDAIVFYDPPFGIGFFKGHILGLPSSKLHLIFNREDLRYNYFVCKKLLPEKNILALTLGYVYNMLKNGEFAFSLNEIIDFLRQKNLKKVDRISVLNAMNILEESNILKYAVSEGKIKVTYFDSRLKSIDCSLSPTFRKLLQLRKEIIEFYNNFYNIREILKQEEIKWT
;
A
#
# COMPACT_ATOMS: atom_id res chain seq x y z
N ASP A 1 -17.76 10.30 -32.18
CA ASP A 1 -16.47 10.38 -31.48
C ASP A 1 -16.16 9.04 -30.85
N ASP A 2 -15.66 8.13 -31.70
CA ASP A 2 -15.22 6.82 -31.27
C ASP A 2 -13.77 6.92 -30.80
N MET A 3 -13.48 6.53 -29.56
CA MET A 3 -12.12 6.22 -29.18
C MET A 3 -11.67 4.99 -29.99
N ASP A 4 -10.73 5.20 -30.89
CA ASP A 4 -10.25 4.16 -31.81
C ASP A 4 -9.39 3.09 -31.10
N ALA A 5 -8.75 3.43 -29.98
CA ALA A 5 -7.95 2.50 -29.19
C ALA A 5 -7.77 2.98 -27.74
N ILE A 6 -7.66 2.03 -26.81
CA ILE A 6 -7.28 2.26 -25.42
C ILE A 6 -5.92 1.60 -25.17
N VAL A 7 -4.98 2.44 -24.75
CA VAL A 7 -3.59 2.08 -24.55
C VAL A 7 -3.26 2.12 -23.08
N PHE A 8 -2.90 0.98 -22.50
CA PHE A 8 -2.36 0.91 -21.15
C PHE A 8 -0.84 0.96 -21.22
N TYR A 9 -0.29 2.12 -20.87
CA TYR A 9 1.16 2.34 -20.80
C TYR A 9 1.75 1.97 -19.44
N ASP A 10 0.96 2.07 -18.36
CA ASP A 10 1.36 1.70 -17.00
C ASP A 10 0.69 0.41 -16.52
N PRO A 11 1.39 -0.42 -15.73
CA PRO A 11 0.82 -1.66 -15.19
C PRO A 11 -0.26 -1.36 -14.13
N PRO A 12 -1.45 -1.97 -14.21
CA PRO A 12 -2.46 -1.83 -13.17
C PRO A 12 -2.07 -2.56 -11.88
N PHE A 13 -2.58 -2.05 -10.75
CA PHE A 13 -2.33 -2.61 -9.41
C PHE A 13 -3.14 -3.87 -9.09
N GLY A 14 -3.81 -4.47 -10.07
CA GLY A 14 -4.57 -5.70 -9.88
C GLY A 14 -5.48 -6.00 -11.07
N ILE A 15 -5.88 -7.27 -11.17
CA ILE A 15 -6.78 -7.72 -12.24
C ILE A 15 -8.16 -7.08 -12.14
N GLY A 16 -8.63 -6.73 -10.93
CA GLY A 16 -9.90 -6.04 -10.73
C GLY A 16 -9.90 -4.64 -11.33
N PHE A 17 -8.84 -3.86 -11.07
CA PHE A 17 -8.64 -2.55 -11.70
C PHE A 17 -8.54 -2.68 -13.21
N PHE A 18 -7.73 -3.63 -13.69
CA PHE A 18 -7.61 -3.90 -15.11
C PHE A 18 -8.98 -4.20 -15.75
N LYS A 19 -9.72 -5.18 -15.19
CA LYS A 19 -11.08 -5.54 -15.63
C LYS A 19 -12.03 -4.35 -15.63
N GLY A 20 -12.03 -3.53 -14.59
CA GLY A 20 -12.88 -2.33 -14.51
C GLY A 20 -12.64 -1.33 -15.63
N HIS A 21 -11.41 -1.23 -16.16
CA HIS A 21 -11.09 -0.33 -17.27
C HIS A 21 -11.33 -0.94 -18.65
N ILE A 22 -11.54 -2.26 -18.75
CA ILE A 22 -11.74 -2.97 -20.03
C ILE A 22 -13.17 -3.52 -20.21
N LEU A 23 -13.94 -3.62 -19.12
CA LEU A 23 -15.32 -4.13 -19.17
C LEU A 23 -16.18 -3.23 -20.04
N GLY A 24 -16.73 -3.81 -21.12
CA GLY A 24 -17.57 -3.11 -22.10
C GLY A 24 -16.85 -2.59 -23.33
N LEU A 25 -15.53 -2.80 -23.44
CA LEU A 25 -14.73 -2.38 -24.59
C LEU A 25 -14.47 -3.55 -25.54
N PRO A 26 -14.45 -3.33 -26.87
CA PRO A 26 -14.03 -4.34 -27.82
C PRO A 26 -12.55 -4.71 -27.60
N SER A 27 -12.25 -6.00 -27.54
CA SER A 27 -10.90 -6.55 -27.40
C SER A 27 -9.91 -6.02 -28.43
N SER A 28 -10.37 -5.85 -29.68
CA SER A 28 -9.59 -5.36 -30.83
C SER A 28 -9.13 -3.91 -30.69
N LYS A 29 -9.55 -3.20 -29.64
CA LYS A 29 -9.17 -1.81 -29.36
C LYS A 29 -8.22 -1.70 -28.16
N LEU A 30 -7.77 -2.82 -27.57
CA LEU A 30 -6.95 -2.80 -26.36
C LEU A 30 -5.47 -3.08 -26.65
N HIS A 31 -4.60 -2.14 -26.30
CA HIS A 31 -3.15 -2.33 -26.39
C HIS A 31 -2.48 -2.24 -25.02
N LEU A 32 -1.66 -3.24 -24.71
CA LEU A 32 -0.78 -3.25 -23.54
C LEU A 32 0.64 -2.89 -23.97
N ILE A 33 1.17 -1.77 -23.49
CA ILE A 33 2.55 -1.32 -23.81
C ILE A 33 3.55 -1.71 -22.70
N PHE A 34 3.07 -2.24 -21.57
CA PHE A 34 3.91 -2.77 -20.49
C PHE A 34 4.07 -4.30 -20.56
N ASN A 35 5.16 -4.80 -19.99
CA ASN A 35 5.48 -6.22 -19.89
C ASN A 35 5.32 -6.74 -18.45
N ARG A 36 5.55 -8.06 -18.29
CA ARG A 36 5.47 -8.71 -16.98
C ARG A 36 6.48 -8.11 -15.99
N GLU A 37 7.64 -7.72 -16.47
CA GLU A 37 8.72 -7.12 -15.69
C GLU A 37 8.29 -5.79 -15.05
N ASP A 38 7.40 -5.05 -15.72
CA ASP A 38 6.92 -3.76 -15.24
C ASP A 38 5.98 -3.92 -14.03
N LEU A 39 5.27 -5.05 -13.92
CA LEU A 39 4.47 -5.39 -12.74
C LEU A 39 5.32 -5.54 -11.47
N ARG A 40 6.62 -5.82 -11.61
CA ARG A 40 7.55 -5.85 -10.48
C ARG A 40 7.65 -4.49 -9.78
N TYR A 41 7.46 -3.39 -10.49
CA TYR A 41 7.44 -2.06 -9.89
C TYR A 41 6.22 -1.88 -8.98
N ASN A 42 5.04 -2.35 -9.39
CA ASN A 42 3.84 -2.33 -8.54
C ASN A 42 4.04 -3.16 -7.27
N TYR A 43 4.69 -4.32 -7.38
CA TYR A 43 5.04 -5.12 -6.21
C TYR A 43 5.99 -4.36 -5.26
N PHE A 44 7.00 -3.68 -5.79
CA PHE A 44 7.91 -2.87 -4.97
C PHE A 44 7.22 -1.69 -4.32
N VAL A 45 6.33 -1.01 -5.03
CA VAL A 45 5.50 0.07 -4.47
C VAL A 45 4.64 -0.49 -3.33
N CYS A 46 3.94 -1.60 -3.54
CA CYS A 46 3.12 -2.20 -2.48
C CYS A 46 3.92 -2.68 -1.29
N LYS A 47 5.14 -3.18 -1.51
CA LYS A 47 6.06 -3.52 -0.41
C LYS A 47 6.46 -2.28 0.39
N LYS A 48 6.59 -1.11 -0.23
CA LYS A 48 6.81 0.16 0.49
C LYS A 48 5.56 0.61 1.23
N LEU A 49 4.36 0.41 0.66
CA LEU A 49 3.11 0.81 1.31
C LEU A 49 2.83 -0.03 2.56
N LEU A 50 3.02 -1.36 2.51
CA LEU A 50 2.83 -2.23 3.66
C LEU A 50 3.99 -2.05 4.66
N PRO A 51 3.75 -1.49 5.86
CA PRO A 51 4.83 -1.31 6.82
C PRO A 51 5.40 -2.66 7.26
N GLU A 52 6.72 -2.79 7.20
CA GLU A 52 7.40 -3.96 7.76
C GLU A 52 7.19 -4.01 9.28
N LYS A 53 7.21 -5.21 9.87
CA LYS A 53 7.01 -5.43 11.30
C LYS A 53 7.91 -4.51 12.17
N ASN A 54 9.14 -4.28 11.73
CA ASN A 54 10.09 -3.41 12.44
C ASN A 54 9.67 -1.94 12.39
N ILE A 55 9.11 -1.46 11.26
CA ILE A 55 8.60 -0.09 11.16
C ILE A 55 7.45 0.10 12.14
N LEU A 56 6.50 -0.83 12.16
CA LEU A 56 5.36 -0.78 13.08
C LEU A 56 5.83 -0.81 14.55
N ALA A 57 6.70 -1.76 14.92
CA ALA A 57 7.18 -1.93 16.29
C ALA A 57 8.00 -0.72 16.77
N LEU A 58 8.87 -0.18 15.93
CA LEU A 58 9.68 0.98 16.30
C LEU A 58 8.86 2.27 16.32
N THR A 59 7.85 2.43 15.45
CA THR A 59 6.91 3.55 15.51
C THR A 59 6.15 3.54 16.84
N LEU A 60 5.64 2.37 17.24
CA LEU A 60 5.00 2.20 18.55
C LEU A 60 5.98 2.49 19.70
N GLY A 61 7.20 1.96 19.63
CA GLY A 61 8.23 2.19 20.65
C GLY A 61 8.64 3.65 20.78
N TYR A 62 8.68 4.39 19.67
CA TYR A 62 8.90 5.83 19.68
C TYR A 62 7.80 6.55 20.46
N VAL A 63 6.53 6.29 20.10
CA VAL A 63 5.37 6.90 20.78
C VAL A 63 5.37 6.56 22.27
N TYR A 64 5.62 5.31 22.63
CA TYR A 64 5.70 4.87 24.03
C TYR A 64 6.77 5.64 24.82
N ASN A 65 7.99 5.75 24.27
CA ASN A 65 9.09 6.43 24.95
C ASN A 65 8.85 7.94 25.08
N MET A 66 8.30 8.58 24.04
CA MET A 66 7.92 9.99 24.06
C MET A 66 6.91 10.26 25.18
N LEU A 67 5.83 9.47 25.25
CA LEU A 67 4.80 9.60 26.29
C LEU A 67 5.37 9.37 27.70
N LYS A 68 6.28 8.41 27.86
CA LYS A 68 6.96 8.15 29.13
C LYS A 68 7.80 9.35 29.60
N ASN A 69 8.34 10.13 28.65
CA ASN A 69 9.14 11.32 28.93
C ASN A 69 8.28 12.59 29.14
N GLY A 70 6.94 12.47 29.12
CA GLY A 70 6.03 13.59 29.33
C GLY A 70 5.76 14.44 28.07
N GLU A 71 6.21 13.98 26.90
CA GLU A 71 5.92 14.60 25.62
C GLU A 71 4.67 13.95 24.99
N PHE A 72 3.80 14.76 24.39
CA PHE A 72 2.52 14.29 23.84
C PHE A 72 2.31 14.69 22.37
N ALA A 73 3.27 15.37 21.76
CA ALA A 73 3.16 15.84 20.39
C ALA A 73 4.49 15.68 19.66
N PHE A 74 4.42 15.21 18.42
CA PHE A 74 5.57 14.98 17.55
C PHE A 74 5.18 15.26 16.10
N SER A 75 6.16 15.40 15.23
CA SER A 75 6.01 15.46 13.78
C SER A 75 6.31 14.09 13.17
N LEU A 76 5.72 13.82 12.01
CA LEU A 76 6.00 12.58 11.28
C LEU A 76 7.49 12.46 10.91
N ASN A 77 8.18 13.59 10.71
CA ASN A 77 9.61 13.62 10.41
C ASN A 77 10.45 13.13 11.59
N GLU A 78 10.07 13.44 12.83
CA GLU A 78 10.80 12.96 14.01
C GLU A 78 10.74 11.43 14.14
N ILE A 79 9.61 10.80 13.81
CA ILE A 79 9.55 9.33 13.72
C ILE A 79 10.49 8.82 12.62
N ILE A 80 10.45 9.43 11.43
CA ILE A 80 11.28 9.00 10.29
C ILE A 80 12.77 9.08 10.66
N ASP A 81 13.19 10.17 11.29
CA ASP A 81 14.57 10.38 11.70
C ASP A 81 14.97 9.39 12.81
N PHE A 82 14.08 9.13 13.77
CA PHE A 82 14.27 8.07 14.76
C PHE A 82 14.45 6.68 14.11
N LEU A 83 13.61 6.32 13.13
CA LEU A 83 13.70 5.03 12.45
C LEU A 83 15.00 4.91 11.64
N ARG A 84 15.45 6.00 11.00
CA ARG A 84 16.74 6.05 10.29
C ARG A 84 17.92 5.84 11.25
N GLN A 85 17.90 6.45 12.43
CA GLN A 85 18.91 6.24 13.47
C GLN A 85 18.97 4.78 13.96
N LYS A 86 17.87 4.02 13.83
CA LYS A 86 17.81 2.58 14.11
C LYS A 86 18.27 1.70 12.93
N ASN A 87 19.05 2.26 12.00
CA ASN A 87 19.60 1.57 10.83
C ASN A 87 18.57 1.02 9.83
N LEU A 88 17.33 1.53 9.85
CA LEU A 88 16.37 1.23 8.78
C LEU A 88 16.67 2.12 7.57
N LYS A 89 17.49 1.61 6.64
CA LYS A 89 17.97 2.34 5.46
C LYS A 89 16.88 2.71 4.43
N LYS A 90 15.66 2.17 4.56
CA LYS A 90 14.54 2.37 3.62
C LYS A 90 13.24 2.67 4.35
N VAL A 91 13.23 3.73 5.16
CA VAL A 91 12.02 4.25 5.80
C VAL A 91 11.35 5.24 4.86
N ASP A 92 10.19 4.87 4.33
CA ASP A 92 9.34 5.74 3.53
C ASP A 92 8.28 6.40 4.43
N ARG A 93 7.96 7.67 4.16
CA ARG A 93 6.96 8.44 4.92
C ARG A 93 5.60 7.75 4.88
N ILE A 94 5.23 7.17 3.75
CA ILE A 94 3.95 6.46 3.58
C ILE A 94 3.92 5.19 4.43
N SER A 95 5.04 4.47 4.56
CA SER A 95 5.12 3.30 5.46
C SER A 95 4.85 3.69 6.91
N VAL A 96 5.42 4.82 7.37
CA VAL A 96 5.19 5.32 8.74
C VAL A 96 3.75 5.76 8.93
N LEU A 97 3.16 6.45 7.95
CA LEU A 97 1.76 6.84 8.00
C LEU A 97 0.83 5.62 8.06
N ASN A 98 1.09 4.59 7.25
CA ASN A 98 0.33 3.35 7.31
C ASN A 98 0.52 2.63 8.65
N ALA A 99 1.72 2.67 9.24
CA ALA A 99 1.94 2.14 10.59
C ALA A 99 1.10 2.89 11.63
N MET A 100 1.06 4.23 11.56
CA MET A 100 0.22 5.07 12.42
C MET A 100 -1.27 4.75 12.28
N ASN A 101 -1.76 4.63 11.04
CA ASN A 101 -3.16 4.26 10.76
C ASN A 101 -3.49 2.87 11.32
N ILE A 102 -2.59 1.90 11.17
CA ILE A 102 -2.79 0.55 11.73
C ILE A 102 -2.90 0.61 13.25
N LEU A 103 -2.02 1.35 13.92
CA LEU A 103 -2.07 1.51 15.38
C LEU A 103 -3.36 2.19 15.84
N GLU A 104 -3.85 3.16 15.07
CA GLU A 104 -5.11 3.85 15.34
C GLU A 104 -6.33 2.95 15.16
N GLU A 105 -6.43 2.28 14.02
CA GLU A 105 -7.50 1.34 13.71
C GLU A 105 -7.53 0.13 14.66
N SER A 106 -6.36 -0.25 15.20
CA SER A 106 -6.24 -1.28 16.24
C SER A 106 -6.55 -0.77 17.66
N ASN A 107 -7.01 0.47 17.83
CA ASN A 107 -7.28 1.11 19.13
C ASN A 107 -6.08 1.14 20.08
N ILE A 108 -4.85 1.17 19.56
CA ILE A 108 -3.63 1.24 20.37
C ILE A 108 -3.27 2.70 20.63
N LEU A 109 -3.51 3.55 19.66
CA LEU A 109 -3.17 4.97 19.67
C LEU A 109 -4.36 5.77 19.13
N LYS A 110 -4.64 6.94 19.70
CA LYS A 110 -5.44 7.95 18.99
C LYS A 110 -4.68 9.26 18.99
N TYR A 111 -4.81 10.02 17.91
CA TYR A 111 -4.10 11.28 17.76
C TYR A 111 -4.95 12.31 17.03
N ALA A 112 -4.61 13.58 17.23
CA ALA A 112 -5.12 14.71 16.48
C ALA A 112 -3.98 15.36 15.71
N VAL A 113 -4.26 15.88 14.52
CA VAL A 113 -3.27 16.62 13.73
C VAL A 113 -3.59 18.10 13.82
N SER A 114 -2.63 18.90 14.29
CA SER A 114 -2.75 20.36 14.39
C SER A 114 -1.40 21.01 14.08
N GLU A 115 -1.37 22.01 13.19
CA GLU A 115 -0.16 22.78 12.87
C GLU A 115 1.03 21.90 12.43
N GLY A 116 0.75 20.82 11.68
CA GLY A 116 1.78 19.88 11.23
C GLY A 116 2.33 18.95 12.31
N LYS A 117 1.80 19.01 13.54
CA LYS A 117 2.11 18.10 14.63
C LYS A 117 0.99 17.07 14.84
N ILE A 118 1.40 15.88 15.25
CA ILE A 118 0.58 14.76 15.67
C ILE A 118 0.57 14.77 17.20
N LYS A 119 -0.57 15.09 17.78
CA LYS A 119 -0.79 15.11 19.24
C LYS A 119 -1.49 13.84 19.68
N VAL A 120 -0.86 13.06 20.53
CA VAL A 120 -1.46 11.84 21.10
C VAL A 120 -2.56 12.21 22.08
N THR A 121 -3.75 11.68 21.88
CA THR A 121 -4.92 11.87 22.75
C THR A 121 -5.24 10.64 23.59
N TYR A 122 -4.78 9.47 23.13
CA TYR A 122 -4.97 8.20 23.83
C TYR A 122 -3.85 7.22 23.45
N PHE A 123 -3.40 6.41 24.40
CA PHE A 123 -2.45 5.34 24.17
C PHE A 123 -2.72 4.16 25.12
N ASP A 124 -2.86 2.94 24.59
CA ASP A 124 -3.01 1.73 25.42
C ASP A 124 -1.64 1.20 25.87
N SER A 125 -1.25 1.57 27.09
CA SER A 125 0.00 1.13 27.71
C SER A 125 -0.01 -0.33 28.18
N ARG A 126 -1.15 -1.01 28.15
CA ARG A 126 -1.30 -2.41 28.64
C ARG A 126 -1.19 -3.44 27.51
N LEU A 127 -0.86 -2.99 26.31
CA LEU A 127 -0.77 -3.80 25.10
C LEU A 127 0.23 -4.95 25.26
N LYS A 128 -0.22 -6.19 25.06
CA LYS A 128 0.65 -7.39 25.05
C LYS A 128 0.99 -7.86 23.64
N SER A 129 0.07 -7.68 22.69
CA SER A 129 0.24 -8.08 21.30
C SER A 129 -0.62 -7.20 20.40
N ILE A 130 -0.25 -7.13 19.12
CA ILE A 130 -1.00 -6.40 18.09
C ILE A 130 -1.55 -7.41 17.10
N ASP A 131 -2.86 -7.45 16.96
CA ASP A 131 -3.50 -8.12 15.83
C ASP A 131 -3.75 -7.10 14.71
N CYS A 132 -2.82 -7.06 13.76
CA CYS A 132 -2.92 -6.19 12.59
C CYS A 132 -4.05 -6.60 11.64
N SER A 133 -4.57 -7.84 11.73
CA SER A 133 -5.63 -8.31 10.84
C SER A 133 -6.95 -7.56 11.02
N LEU A 134 -7.14 -6.92 12.18
CA LEU A 134 -8.31 -6.11 12.48
C LEU A 134 -8.28 -4.76 11.74
N SER A 135 -7.09 -4.21 11.48
CA SER A 135 -6.89 -2.92 10.81
C SER A 135 -7.40 -2.97 9.36
N PRO A 136 -8.38 -2.11 8.97
CA PRO A 136 -8.76 -1.93 7.58
C PRO A 136 -7.60 -1.56 6.66
N THR A 137 -6.68 -0.68 7.09
CA THR A 137 -5.49 -0.30 6.33
C THR A 137 -4.60 -1.52 6.06
N PHE A 138 -4.29 -2.31 7.08
CA PHE A 138 -3.49 -3.52 6.91
C PHE A 138 -4.14 -4.52 5.96
N ARG A 139 -5.45 -4.76 6.11
CA ARG A 139 -6.22 -5.68 5.23
C ARG A 139 -6.21 -5.21 3.78
N LYS A 140 -6.45 -3.92 3.52
CA LYS A 140 -6.42 -3.34 2.17
C LYS A 140 -5.05 -3.49 1.51
N LEU A 141 -3.97 -3.18 2.25
CA LEU A 141 -2.61 -3.30 1.73
C LEU A 141 -2.21 -4.77 1.47
N LEU A 142 -2.65 -5.68 2.35
CA LEU A 142 -2.43 -7.11 2.14
C LEU A 142 -3.19 -7.64 0.92
N GLN A 143 -4.44 -7.18 0.72
CA GLN A 143 -5.24 -7.52 -0.44
C GLN A 143 -4.62 -7.00 -1.73
N LEU A 144 -4.21 -5.73 -1.77
CA LEU A 144 -3.51 -5.13 -2.91
C LEU A 144 -2.25 -5.91 -3.28
N ARG A 145 -1.46 -6.34 -2.28
CA ARG A 145 -0.30 -7.20 -2.51
C ARG A 145 -0.67 -8.53 -3.15
N LYS A 146 -1.76 -9.17 -2.70
CA LYS A 146 -2.25 -10.43 -3.28
C LYS A 146 -2.67 -10.24 -4.74
N GLU A 147 -3.41 -9.18 -5.04
CA GLU A 147 -3.89 -8.87 -6.39
C GLU A 147 -2.75 -8.65 -7.38
N ILE A 148 -1.66 -8.00 -6.95
CA ILE A 148 -0.47 -7.80 -7.79
C ILE A 148 0.26 -9.12 -8.04
N ILE A 149 0.41 -9.96 -7.01
CA ILE A 149 1.06 -11.27 -7.15
C ILE A 149 0.24 -12.15 -8.08
N GLU A 150 -1.09 -12.16 -7.92
CA GLU A 150 -2.00 -12.88 -8.80
C GLU A 150 -1.88 -12.39 -10.25
N PHE A 151 -1.86 -11.07 -10.45
CA PHE A 151 -1.72 -10.50 -11.78
C PHE A 151 -0.36 -10.85 -12.41
N TYR A 152 0.73 -10.74 -11.65
CA TYR A 152 2.07 -11.12 -12.09
C TYR A 152 2.19 -12.59 -12.48
N ASN A 153 1.52 -13.48 -11.74
CA ASN A 153 1.53 -14.92 -12.00
C ASN A 153 0.66 -15.30 -13.20
N ASN A 154 -0.44 -14.57 -13.43
CA ASN A 154 -1.38 -14.84 -14.51
C ASN A 154 -1.16 -13.97 -15.76
N PHE A 155 -0.10 -13.15 -15.79
CA PHE A 155 0.12 -12.16 -16.85
C PHE A 155 0.02 -12.75 -18.26
N TYR A 156 0.66 -13.89 -18.52
CA TYR A 156 0.62 -14.52 -19.84
C TYR A 156 -0.78 -15.05 -20.19
N ASN A 157 -1.49 -15.66 -19.24
CA ASN A 157 -2.87 -16.11 -19.47
C ASN A 157 -3.81 -14.94 -19.79
N ILE A 158 -3.65 -13.82 -19.08
CA ILE A 158 -4.42 -12.59 -19.32
C ILE A 158 -4.08 -12.03 -20.69
N ARG A 159 -2.80 -11.97 -21.05
CA ARG A 159 -2.35 -11.52 -22.37
C ARG A 159 -2.91 -12.39 -23.50
N GLU A 160 -2.94 -13.71 -23.32
CA GLU A 160 -3.46 -14.63 -24.33
C GLU A 160 -4.99 -14.55 -24.47
N ILE A 161 -5.73 -14.34 -23.39
CA ILE A 161 -7.19 -14.07 -23.47
C ILE A 161 -7.45 -12.84 -24.35
N LEU A 162 -6.68 -11.78 -24.15
CA LEU A 162 -6.80 -10.54 -24.94
C LEU A 162 -6.50 -10.77 -26.42
N LYS A 163 -5.50 -11.60 -26.75
CA LYS A 163 -5.21 -11.98 -28.15
C LYS A 163 -6.24 -12.93 -28.76
N GLN A 164 -6.79 -13.86 -27.98
CA GLN A 164 -7.81 -14.82 -28.49
C GLN A 164 -9.12 -14.12 -28.84
N GLU A 165 -9.43 -13.00 -28.21
CA GLU A 165 -10.56 -12.15 -28.61
C GLU A 165 -10.26 -11.31 -29.87
N GLU A 166 -8.99 -11.14 -30.28
CA GLU A 166 -8.63 -10.56 -31.60
C GLU A 166 -8.81 -11.58 -32.73
N ILE A 167 -8.47 -12.85 -32.50
CA ILE A 167 -8.45 -13.90 -33.55
C ILE A 167 -9.86 -14.47 -33.83
N LYS A 168 -10.80 -14.39 -32.89
CA LYS A 168 -12.16 -14.93 -33.07
C LYS A 168 -13.05 -14.15 -34.05
N TRP A 169 -12.58 -13.01 -34.59
CA TRP A 169 -13.34 -12.15 -35.50
C TRP A 169 -12.71 -11.98 -36.89
N THR A 170 -11.66 -12.75 -37.21
CA THR A 170 -11.14 -12.94 -38.59
C THR A 170 -11.70 -14.22 -39.20
#